data_AF-A0AAD4B8Y9-F1
#
_entry.id   AF-A0AAD4B8Y9-F1
#
_cell.length_a   1.000
_cell.length_b   1.000
_cell.length_c   1.000
_cell.angle_alpha   90.00
_cell.angle_beta   90.00
_cell.angle_gamma   90.00
#
_symmetry.space_group_name_H-M   'P 1'
#
loop_
_entity.id
_entity.type
_entity.pdbx_description
1 polymer ?
#
loop_
_entity_poly.entity_id
_entity_poly.type
_entity_poly.pdbx_seq_one_letter_code
_entity_poly.pdbx_strand_id
1 'polypeptide(L)'
;MQRFREQDWGLHPDIDPKFGPRPEFHKTTLTDDKGKKIEVTLELSDEERVTHYGLNDRATNLFSVKSDDLTDPEDARELVVKVFWAEATRTSEPEILKRVHDIGKDNEFVKGHAPDMLWYKAFKDASTDKFRERLGLKTEGARVLYMIIFRKLRPITKLTGRDFLHAWWETVQCHLALWEKQAYHQDISPSNLMYRIDSGGIVGVLNDFDLASTQQSATGTECTGTVPFMALDLLDDLALQGHITHAYQHDAESLIWVLIWISLRYDDGKPRKHDRPLDAWPRVDAAGCRKEKRDFILGKAVCQALVPGKGHEENWKLGNKCPGALVVNVARVELLPEGQDPLLEIDAAFVRYLSPGRPPEAPSMVPGDGPEETSQVVDRVSPESAWAKVEVPVIQQCCQRNTFHAVGAK
;
A
#
# COMPACT_ATOMS: atom_id res chain seq x y z
N MET A 1 -7.48 -36.39 27.76
CA MET A 1 -7.27 -35.08 28.41
C MET A 1 -6.81 -34.12 27.33
N GLN A 2 -7.57 -33.07 27.04
CA GLN A 2 -7.19 -32.08 26.03
C GLN A 2 -5.95 -31.33 26.55
N ARG A 3 -4.83 -31.39 25.82
CA ARG A 3 -3.56 -30.82 26.28
C ARG A 3 -3.49 -29.29 26.17
N PHE A 4 -4.37 -28.70 25.36
CA PHE A 4 -4.46 -27.28 25.05
C PHE A 4 -5.93 -26.86 25.01
N ARG A 5 -6.22 -25.62 25.40
CA ARG A 5 -7.56 -25.04 25.35
C ARG A 5 -7.90 -24.62 23.92
N GLU A 6 -9.18 -24.38 23.66
CA GLU A 6 -9.65 -23.91 22.35
C GLU A 6 -8.99 -22.59 21.92
N GLN A 7 -8.80 -21.66 22.87
CA GLN A 7 -8.14 -20.37 22.62
C GLN A 7 -6.69 -20.54 22.17
N ASP A 8 -6.01 -21.57 22.68
CA ASP A 8 -4.65 -21.84 22.26
C ASP A 8 -4.66 -22.22 20.75
N TRP A 9 -5.72 -22.84 20.23
CA TRP A 9 -5.88 -23.11 18.78
C TRP A 9 -6.44 -21.95 17.96
N GLY A 10 -6.59 -20.76 18.55
CA GLY A 10 -7.18 -19.59 17.88
C GLY A 10 -8.69 -19.51 17.91
N LEU A 11 -9.36 -20.50 18.50
CA LEU A 11 -10.81 -20.50 18.63
C LEU A 11 -11.16 -19.64 19.85
N HIS A 12 -11.34 -18.35 19.62
CA HIS A 12 -11.62 -17.38 20.68
C HIS A 12 -13.12 -17.04 20.72
N PRO A 13 -13.82 -17.10 21.87
CA PRO A 13 -15.26 -16.83 21.96
C PRO A 13 -15.71 -15.45 21.44
N ASP A 14 -14.82 -14.46 21.51
CA ASP A 14 -15.04 -13.12 20.93
C ASP A 14 -15.09 -13.13 19.39
N ILE A 15 -14.65 -14.20 18.73
CA ILE A 15 -14.49 -14.31 17.27
C ILE A 15 -15.30 -15.48 16.72
N ASP A 16 -15.00 -16.68 17.25
CA ASP A 16 -15.56 -17.94 16.83
C ASP A 16 -16.56 -18.40 17.89
N PRO A 17 -17.85 -18.54 17.53
CA PRO A 17 -18.81 -19.17 18.42
C PRO A 17 -18.40 -20.64 18.63
N LYS A 18 -18.81 -21.20 19.78
CA LYS A 18 -18.49 -22.59 20.17
C LYS A 18 -18.76 -23.58 19.04
N PHE A 19 -18.00 -24.68 19.03
CA PHE A 19 -18.09 -25.77 18.03
C PHE A 19 -19.52 -26.08 17.58
N GLY A 20 -19.76 -25.96 16.27
CA GLY A 20 -21.04 -26.10 15.59
C GLY A 20 -20.95 -25.58 14.14
N PRO A 21 -22.05 -25.60 13.36
CA PRO A 21 -22.08 -24.88 12.09
C PRO A 21 -21.77 -23.40 12.33
N ARG A 22 -20.84 -22.84 11.55
CA ARG A 22 -20.46 -21.44 11.67
C ARG A 22 -21.69 -20.57 11.36
N PRO A 23 -22.15 -19.72 12.28
CA PRO A 23 -23.29 -18.86 12.00
C PRO A 23 -22.92 -17.80 10.98
N GLU A 24 -23.93 -17.28 10.30
CA GLU A 24 -23.79 -16.17 9.35
C GLU A 24 -23.32 -14.89 10.05
N PHE A 25 -23.82 -14.67 11.27
CA PHE A 25 -23.50 -13.50 12.09
C PHE A 25 -23.12 -13.91 13.51
N HIS A 26 -22.20 -13.17 14.12
CA HIS A 26 -21.86 -13.31 15.55
C HIS A 26 -21.94 -11.95 16.24
N LYS A 27 -22.93 -11.79 17.12
CA LYS A 27 -23.08 -10.58 17.95
C LYS A 27 -22.35 -10.80 19.27
N THR A 28 -21.48 -9.87 19.63
CA THR A 28 -20.67 -9.98 20.86
C THR A 28 -20.26 -8.61 21.38
N THR A 29 -19.87 -8.57 22.66
CA THR A 29 -19.26 -7.40 23.29
C THR A 29 -17.75 -7.58 23.32
N LEU A 30 -17.01 -6.76 22.58
CA LEU A 30 -15.56 -6.73 22.65
C LEU A 30 -15.09 -5.79 23.75
N THR A 31 -14.06 -6.17 24.48
CA THR A 31 -13.42 -5.33 25.50
C THR A 31 -11.95 -5.16 25.16
N ASP A 32 -11.49 -3.91 25.01
CA ASP A 32 -10.07 -3.62 24.76
C ASP A 32 -9.21 -3.72 26.03
N ASP A 33 -7.90 -3.56 25.87
CA ASP A 33 -6.92 -3.64 26.96
C ASP A 33 -7.12 -2.53 28.03
N LYS A 34 -7.87 -1.47 27.71
CA LYS A 34 -8.20 -0.36 28.62
C LYS A 34 -9.57 -0.55 29.30
N GLY A 35 -10.27 -1.65 29.00
CA GLY A 35 -11.59 -1.95 29.54
C GLY A 35 -12.75 -1.26 28.80
N LYS A 36 -12.50 -0.55 27.68
CA LYS A 36 -13.57 0.00 26.84
C LYS A 36 -14.31 -1.15 26.17
N LYS A 37 -15.63 -1.16 26.33
CA LYS A 37 -16.52 -2.13 25.71
C LYS A 37 -17.14 -1.54 24.45
N ILE A 38 -17.28 -2.37 23.43
CA ILE A 38 -18.02 -2.07 22.20
C ILE A 38 -18.91 -3.26 21.85
N GLU A 39 -20.12 -2.98 21.41
CA GLU A 39 -21.03 -3.96 20.82
C GLU A 39 -20.73 -4.08 19.32
N VAL A 40 -20.52 -5.32 18.86
CA VAL A 40 -20.25 -5.58 17.45
C VAL A 40 -21.12 -6.72 16.93
N THR A 41 -21.45 -6.66 15.64
CA THR A 41 -22.00 -7.78 14.88
C THR A 41 -21.00 -8.13 13.77
N LEU A 42 -20.36 -9.28 13.91
CA LEU A 42 -19.41 -9.84 12.96
C LEU A 42 -20.16 -10.57 11.84
N GLU A 43 -19.93 -10.21 10.58
CA GLU A 43 -20.58 -10.86 9.42
C GLU A 43 -19.69 -12.00 8.89
N LEU A 44 -19.83 -13.18 9.47
CA LEU A 44 -18.90 -14.31 9.27
C LEU A 44 -19.09 -15.05 7.94
N SER A 45 -20.24 -14.87 7.28
CA SER A 45 -20.58 -15.44 5.96
C SER A 45 -20.60 -14.41 4.84
N ASP A 46 -20.00 -13.24 5.05
CA ASP A 46 -19.89 -12.19 4.03
C ASP A 46 -19.23 -12.73 2.74
N GLU A 47 -19.82 -12.44 1.59
CA GLU A 47 -19.29 -12.84 0.28
C GLU A 47 -17.94 -12.16 -0.02
N GLU A 48 -17.67 -11.00 0.58
CA GLU A 48 -16.39 -10.28 0.48
C GLU A 48 -15.35 -10.78 1.49
N ARG A 49 -15.67 -11.82 2.28
CA ARG A 49 -14.75 -12.37 3.26
C ARG A 49 -13.49 -12.92 2.60
N VAL A 50 -12.35 -12.41 3.02
CA VAL A 50 -11.04 -12.91 2.62
C VAL A 50 -10.52 -13.81 3.73
N THR A 51 -10.11 -15.04 3.38
CA THR A 51 -9.45 -15.94 4.32
C THR A 51 -8.24 -16.58 3.66
N HIS A 52 -7.07 -16.33 4.22
CA HIS A 52 -5.83 -16.97 3.79
C HIS A 52 -5.52 -18.14 4.73
N TYR A 53 -5.53 -19.37 4.21
CA TYR A 53 -5.10 -20.55 4.94
C TYR A 53 -3.70 -20.94 4.46
N GLY A 54 -2.68 -20.75 5.30
CA GLY A 54 -1.31 -21.17 5.02
C GLY A 54 -0.66 -21.74 6.28
N LEU A 55 0.06 -22.86 6.15
CA LEU A 55 0.75 -23.51 7.28
C LEU A 55 1.87 -22.64 7.90
N ASN A 56 2.40 -21.68 7.13
CA ASN A 56 3.44 -20.73 7.55
C ASN A 56 2.97 -19.26 7.54
N ASP A 57 1.69 -19.01 7.23
CA ASP A 57 1.16 -17.66 7.04
C ASP A 57 0.48 -17.13 8.32
N ARG A 58 0.06 -15.86 8.33
CA ARG A 58 -0.62 -15.19 9.46
C ARG A 58 -2.08 -15.58 9.62
N ALA A 59 -2.60 -16.44 8.75
CA ALA A 59 -3.99 -16.86 8.71
C ALA A 59 -4.98 -15.68 8.76
N THR A 60 -4.68 -14.62 7.99
CA THR A 60 -5.47 -13.39 7.98
C THR A 60 -6.89 -13.64 7.51
N ASN A 61 -7.85 -13.20 8.31
CA ASN A 61 -9.27 -13.18 8.04
C ASN A 61 -9.76 -11.73 8.01
N LEU A 62 -10.43 -11.33 6.93
CA LEU A 62 -11.05 -10.03 6.77
C LEU A 62 -12.54 -10.23 6.47
N PHE A 63 -13.42 -9.55 7.19
CA PHE A 63 -14.88 -9.60 6.96
C PHE A 63 -15.56 -8.34 7.51
N SER A 64 -16.79 -8.08 7.07
CA SER A 64 -17.55 -6.89 7.50
C SER A 64 -17.95 -6.97 8.97
N VAL A 65 -18.04 -5.79 9.60
CA VAL A 65 -18.51 -5.64 10.99
C VAL A 65 -19.45 -4.45 11.11
N LYS A 66 -20.46 -4.57 11.97
CA LYS A 66 -21.35 -3.46 12.35
C LYS A 66 -21.16 -3.13 13.83
N SER A 67 -21.10 -1.84 14.16
CA SER A 67 -21.01 -1.38 15.54
C SER A 67 -21.49 0.07 15.67
N ASP A 68 -22.56 0.29 16.43
CA ASP A 68 -23.06 1.64 16.70
C ASP A 68 -22.05 2.46 17.53
N ASP A 69 -21.26 1.80 18.37
CA ASP A 69 -20.22 2.43 19.21
C ASP A 69 -19.02 2.96 18.42
N LEU A 70 -18.82 2.47 17.19
CA LEU A 70 -17.72 2.85 16.30
C LEU A 70 -18.20 3.61 15.06
N THR A 71 -19.51 3.71 14.85
CA THR A 71 -20.08 4.44 13.72
C THR A 71 -20.16 5.92 14.06
N ASP A 72 -19.65 6.76 13.16
CA ASP A 72 -19.76 8.21 13.26
C ASP A 72 -20.91 8.66 12.34
N PRO A 73 -21.92 9.40 12.85
CA PRO A 73 -23.00 9.93 12.03
C PRO A 73 -22.54 10.77 10.83
N GLU A 74 -21.39 11.45 10.94
CA GLU A 74 -20.81 12.28 9.88
C GLU A 74 -19.96 11.46 8.90
N ASP A 75 -19.69 10.19 9.20
CA ASP A 75 -18.86 9.30 8.38
C ASP A 75 -19.47 7.91 8.28
N ALA A 76 -20.34 7.76 7.27
CA ALA A 76 -21.11 6.56 6.96
C ALA A 76 -20.28 5.43 6.31
N ARG A 77 -18.94 5.47 6.37
CA ARG A 77 -18.10 4.39 5.83
C ARG A 77 -18.35 3.09 6.60
N GLU A 78 -18.55 2.01 5.84
CA GLU A 78 -18.64 0.65 6.35
C GLU A 78 -17.39 0.28 7.16
N LEU A 79 -17.51 -0.70 8.06
CA LEU A 79 -16.41 -1.17 8.89
C LEU A 79 -16.01 -2.59 8.49
N VAL A 80 -14.72 -2.88 8.60
CA VAL A 80 -14.15 -4.21 8.38
C VAL A 80 -13.31 -4.61 9.58
N VAL A 81 -13.27 -5.90 9.89
CA VAL A 81 -12.41 -6.45 10.92
C VAL A 81 -11.33 -7.32 10.31
N LYS A 82 -10.08 -7.10 10.70
CA LYS A 82 -8.89 -7.91 10.38
C LYS A 82 -8.54 -8.75 11.60
N VAL A 83 -8.59 -10.07 11.44
CA VAL A 83 -8.17 -11.05 12.46
C VAL A 83 -6.98 -11.83 11.93
N PHE A 84 -5.85 -11.81 12.62
CA PHE A 84 -4.60 -12.40 12.12
C PHE A 84 -3.60 -12.72 13.24
N TRP A 85 -2.62 -13.56 12.93
CA TRP A 85 -1.56 -13.98 13.84
C TRP A 85 -0.25 -13.26 13.54
N ALA A 86 0.10 -12.29 14.36
CA ALA A 86 1.35 -11.53 14.25
C ALA A 86 2.46 -12.18 15.09
N GLU A 87 3.72 -12.08 14.66
CA GLU A 87 4.85 -12.52 15.47
C GLU A 87 5.02 -11.63 16.71
N ALA A 88 5.16 -12.26 17.88
CA ALA A 88 5.16 -11.60 19.18
C ALA A 88 6.36 -10.67 19.42
N THR A 89 7.47 -10.92 18.72
CA THR A 89 8.73 -10.17 18.83
C THR A 89 8.76 -8.93 17.94
N ARG A 90 7.92 -8.90 16.90
CA ARG A 90 7.82 -7.77 15.97
C ARG A 90 6.98 -6.65 16.60
N THR A 91 7.28 -5.41 16.24
CA THR A 91 6.39 -4.28 16.52
C THR A 91 5.04 -4.54 15.87
N SER A 92 3.95 -4.42 16.63
CA SER A 92 2.63 -4.80 16.14
C SER A 92 2.05 -3.76 15.17
N GLU A 93 1.21 -4.19 14.23
CA GLU A 93 0.51 -3.29 13.29
C GLU A 93 -0.22 -2.13 14.01
N PRO A 94 -0.96 -2.34 15.12
CA PRO A 94 -1.56 -1.24 15.86
C PRO A 94 -0.56 -0.23 16.43
N GLU A 95 0.63 -0.66 16.82
CA GLU A 95 1.68 0.24 17.32
C GLU A 95 2.32 1.04 16.18
N ILE A 96 2.57 0.42 15.03
CA ILE A 96 3.02 1.13 13.83
C ILE A 96 1.97 2.14 13.38
N LEU A 97 0.70 1.74 13.31
CA LEU A 97 -0.39 2.64 12.91
C LEU A 97 -0.54 3.83 13.84
N LYS A 98 -0.38 3.66 15.17
CA LYS A 98 -0.31 4.81 16.09
C LYS A 98 0.80 5.78 15.73
N ARG A 99 2.00 5.27 15.42
CA ARG A 99 3.13 6.11 14.97
C ARG A 99 2.81 6.81 13.64
N VAL A 100 2.19 6.11 12.69
CA VAL A 100 1.77 6.67 11.39
C VAL A 100 0.77 7.81 11.60
N HIS A 101 -0.24 7.62 12.45
CA HIS A 101 -1.20 8.67 12.79
C HIS A 101 -0.56 9.83 13.56
N ASP A 102 0.41 9.56 14.44
CA ASP A 102 1.17 10.61 15.11
C ASP A 102 1.98 11.46 14.11
N ILE A 103 2.60 10.84 13.10
CA ILE A 103 3.25 11.56 12.00
C ILE A 103 2.22 12.39 11.22
N GLY A 104 1.03 11.84 10.96
CA GLY A 104 -0.05 12.52 10.26
C GLY A 104 -0.66 13.71 11.00
N LYS A 105 -0.35 13.93 12.27
CA LYS A 105 -0.76 15.17 12.97
C LYS A 105 -0.07 16.41 12.41
N ASP A 106 1.19 16.26 12.00
CA ASP A 106 2.05 17.36 11.56
C ASP A 106 2.51 17.23 10.08
N ASN A 107 2.06 16.20 9.36
CA ASN A 107 2.42 15.95 7.97
C ASN A 107 1.18 15.69 7.10
N GLU A 108 0.82 16.66 6.25
CA GLU A 108 -0.36 16.61 5.39
C GLU A 108 -0.29 15.49 4.32
N PHE A 109 0.91 15.01 3.95
CA PHE A 109 1.04 13.86 3.03
C PHE A 109 0.72 12.52 3.69
N VAL A 110 0.74 12.45 5.03
CA VAL A 110 0.41 11.24 5.80
C VAL A 110 -1.01 11.31 6.35
N LYS A 111 -1.45 12.51 6.72
CA LYS A 111 -2.77 12.77 7.28
C LYS A 111 -3.88 12.30 6.34
N GLY A 112 -4.65 11.31 6.79
CA GLY A 112 -5.70 10.73 5.96
C GLY A 112 -5.17 9.91 4.78
N HIS A 113 -3.91 9.49 4.74
CA HIS A 113 -3.40 8.58 3.70
C HIS A 113 -2.96 7.22 4.26
N ALA A 114 -3.45 6.88 5.46
CA ALA A 114 -3.30 5.59 6.13
C ALA A 114 -4.67 5.07 6.62
N PRO A 115 -4.82 3.78 6.98
CA PRO A 115 -6.09 3.19 7.37
C PRO A 115 -6.59 3.75 8.70
N ASP A 116 -7.90 4.00 8.80
CA ASP A 116 -8.52 4.49 10.03
C ASP A 116 -8.73 3.32 11.00
N MET A 117 -7.77 3.10 11.90
CA MET A 117 -7.86 2.10 12.97
C MET A 117 -8.77 2.61 14.11
N LEU A 118 -9.99 2.07 14.20
CA LEU A 118 -10.99 2.51 15.19
C LEU A 118 -10.87 1.76 16.51
N TRP A 119 -10.47 0.49 16.46
CA TRP A 119 -10.38 -0.38 17.63
C TRP A 119 -9.42 -1.54 17.37
N TYR A 120 -8.74 -2.03 18.41
CA TYR A 120 -7.96 -3.27 18.30
C TYR A 120 -7.85 -4.00 19.65
N LYS A 121 -7.52 -5.29 19.60
CA LYS A 121 -7.18 -6.13 20.77
C LYS A 121 -6.14 -7.17 20.40
N ALA A 122 -5.22 -7.41 21.34
CA ALA A 122 -4.27 -8.51 21.27
C ALA A 122 -4.71 -9.63 22.24
N PHE A 123 -4.98 -10.82 21.72
CA PHE A 123 -5.36 -11.99 22.51
C PHE A 123 -4.11 -12.72 23.00
N LYS A 124 -3.43 -12.13 23.99
CA LYS A 124 -2.18 -12.68 24.56
C LYS A 124 -2.38 -14.07 25.16
N ASP A 125 -3.59 -14.37 25.62
CA ASP A 125 -3.95 -15.68 26.14
C ASP A 125 -4.10 -16.76 25.04
N ALA A 126 -4.18 -16.36 23.77
CA ALA A 126 -4.12 -17.22 22.60
C ALA A 126 -2.70 -17.36 22.02
N SER A 127 -1.67 -16.77 22.64
CA SER A 127 -0.29 -16.81 22.16
C SER A 127 0.22 -18.24 21.91
N THR A 128 0.96 -18.42 20.82
CA THR A 128 1.52 -19.73 20.47
C THR A 128 2.78 -20.10 21.26
N ASP A 129 3.29 -19.19 22.10
CA ASP A 129 4.41 -19.45 23.02
C ASP A 129 4.17 -20.68 23.89
N LYS A 130 2.95 -20.87 24.41
CA LYS A 130 2.57 -22.02 25.24
C LYS A 130 2.78 -23.35 24.54
N PHE A 131 2.48 -23.44 23.24
CA PHE A 131 2.76 -24.65 22.47
C PHE A 131 4.26 -24.87 22.33
N ARG A 132 4.99 -23.81 21.99
CA ARG A 132 6.44 -23.87 21.78
C ARG A 132 7.14 -24.32 23.05
N GLU A 133 6.83 -23.71 24.19
CA GLU A 133 7.33 -24.10 25.51
C GLU A 133 6.99 -25.56 25.84
N ARG A 134 5.74 -25.98 25.62
CA ARG A 134 5.30 -27.34 25.91
C ARG A 134 5.95 -28.40 25.01
N LEU A 135 6.35 -28.02 23.81
CA LEU A 135 7.10 -28.85 22.86
C LEU A 135 8.62 -28.76 23.04
N GLY A 136 9.12 -27.94 23.98
CA GLY A 136 10.55 -27.72 24.19
C GLY A 136 11.23 -26.91 23.07
N LEU A 137 10.46 -26.11 22.33
CA LEU A 137 10.94 -25.23 21.26
C LEU A 137 11.26 -23.83 21.82
N LYS A 138 12.20 -23.12 21.17
CA LYS A 138 12.46 -21.70 21.44
C LYS A 138 11.19 -20.87 21.21
N THR A 139 10.92 -19.85 22.00
CA THR A 139 9.73 -18.98 21.86
C THR A 139 9.86 -17.92 20.76
N GLU A 140 11.04 -17.70 20.20
CA GLU A 140 11.24 -16.90 18.98
C GLU A 140 10.37 -17.44 17.83
N GLY A 141 9.68 -16.56 17.10
CA GLY A 141 8.64 -16.95 16.14
C GLY A 141 7.29 -17.33 16.76
N ALA A 142 7.10 -17.16 18.07
CA ALA A 142 5.76 -17.23 18.68
C ALA A 142 4.87 -16.15 18.08
N ARG A 143 3.57 -16.44 18.01
CA ARG A 143 2.57 -15.56 17.40
C ARG A 143 1.44 -15.26 18.36
N VAL A 144 0.91 -14.05 18.28
CA VAL A 144 -0.24 -13.57 19.04
C VAL A 144 -1.36 -13.26 18.07
N LEU A 145 -2.59 -13.65 18.42
CA LEU A 145 -3.78 -13.33 17.65
C LEU A 145 -4.17 -11.87 17.90
N TYR A 146 -4.39 -11.13 16.83
CA TYR A 146 -4.86 -9.75 16.82
C TYR A 146 -6.23 -9.67 16.17
N MET A 147 -7.05 -8.75 16.67
CA MET A 147 -8.23 -8.24 15.99
C MET A 147 -8.10 -6.72 15.87
N ILE A 148 -8.31 -6.19 14.67
CA ILE A 148 -8.32 -4.75 14.39
C ILE A 148 -9.58 -4.41 13.59
N ILE A 149 -10.30 -3.36 13.99
CA ILE A 149 -11.46 -2.82 13.27
C ILE A 149 -11.03 -1.55 12.55
N PHE A 150 -11.23 -1.53 11.24
CA PHE A 150 -10.92 -0.42 10.35
C PHE A 150 -12.19 0.12 9.69
N ARG A 151 -12.14 1.37 9.24
CA ARG A 151 -13.05 1.82 8.19
C ARG A 151 -12.68 1.14 6.86
N LYS A 152 -13.69 0.66 6.14
CA LYS A 152 -13.53 -0.07 4.89
C LYS A 152 -12.91 0.82 3.82
N LEU A 153 -11.86 0.30 3.19
CA LEU A 153 -11.21 0.88 2.03
C LEU A 153 -11.56 0.08 0.78
N ARG A 154 -11.34 0.67 -0.39
CA ARG A 154 -11.55 0.01 -1.68
C ARG A 154 -10.21 -0.21 -2.38
N PRO A 155 -9.99 -1.34 -3.08
CA PRO A 155 -8.72 -1.58 -3.77
C PRO A 155 -8.44 -0.52 -4.84
N ILE A 156 -7.22 0.01 -4.91
CA ILE A 156 -6.86 1.02 -5.93
C ILE A 156 -7.10 0.50 -7.36
N THR A 157 -7.04 -0.83 -7.52
CA THR A 157 -7.28 -1.50 -8.80
C THR A 157 -8.67 -1.26 -9.37
N LYS A 158 -9.63 -0.75 -8.59
CA LYS A 158 -10.98 -0.35 -9.06
C LYS A 158 -11.00 0.99 -9.78
N LEU A 159 -9.95 1.80 -9.62
CA LEU A 159 -9.81 3.10 -10.28
C LEU A 159 -9.17 2.95 -11.65
N THR A 160 -9.47 3.89 -12.53
CA THR A 160 -8.93 3.99 -13.89
C THR A 160 -8.55 5.44 -14.19
N GLY A 161 -7.77 5.67 -15.25
CA GLY A 161 -7.36 7.00 -15.69
C GLY A 161 -6.82 7.92 -14.57
N ARG A 162 -7.28 9.17 -14.59
CA ARG A 162 -6.85 10.21 -13.64
C ARG A 162 -7.11 9.86 -12.18
N ASP A 163 -8.24 9.24 -11.88
CA ASP A 163 -8.61 8.86 -10.52
C ASP A 163 -7.60 7.87 -9.94
N PHE A 164 -7.19 6.89 -10.75
CA PHE A 164 -6.12 5.97 -10.37
C PHE A 164 -4.79 6.70 -10.17
N LEU A 165 -4.39 7.54 -11.12
CA LEU A 165 -3.11 8.24 -11.07
C LEU A 165 -3.03 9.18 -9.86
N HIS A 166 -4.14 9.82 -9.51
CA HIS A 166 -4.26 10.68 -8.34
C HIS A 166 -4.08 9.86 -7.05
N ALA A 167 -4.88 8.82 -6.84
CA ALA A 167 -4.78 7.97 -5.65
C ALA A 167 -3.42 7.27 -5.52
N TRP A 168 -2.85 6.83 -6.65
CA TRP A 168 -1.51 6.23 -6.69
C TRP A 168 -0.47 7.25 -6.24
N TRP A 169 -0.54 8.48 -6.74
CA TRP A 169 0.40 9.53 -6.38
C TRP A 169 0.32 9.94 -4.91
N GLU A 170 -0.89 10.11 -4.38
CA GLU A 170 -1.08 10.38 -2.94
C GLU A 170 -0.48 9.26 -2.08
N THR A 171 -0.60 8.00 -2.52
CA THR A 171 0.05 6.88 -1.86
C THR A 171 1.59 6.97 -1.94
N VAL A 172 2.15 7.38 -3.08
CA VAL A 172 3.60 7.62 -3.23
C VAL A 172 4.07 8.70 -2.25
N GLN A 173 3.33 9.80 -2.13
CA GLN A 173 3.64 10.92 -1.23
C GLN A 173 3.57 10.50 0.24
N CYS A 174 2.51 9.80 0.63
CA CYS A 174 2.38 9.21 1.96
C CYS A 174 3.54 8.27 2.28
N HIS A 175 3.87 7.36 1.35
CA HIS A 175 4.97 6.42 1.52
C HIS A 175 6.32 7.12 1.70
N LEU A 176 6.63 8.13 0.87
CA LEU A 176 7.86 8.93 1.01
C LEU A 176 7.93 9.62 2.37
N ALA A 177 6.85 10.30 2.76
CA ALA A 177 6.77 11.01 4.02
C ALA A 177 6.96 10.08 5.23
N LEU A 178 6.40 8.87 5.18
CA LEU A 178 6.60 7.85 6.21
C LEU A 178 8.05 7.34 6.24
N TRP A 179 8.64 7.06 5.07
CA TRP A 179 10.03 6.63 4.97
C TRP A 179 10.99 7.65 5.59
N GLU A 180 10.82 8.94 5.30
CA GLU A 180 11.63 10.04 5.87
C GLU A 180 11.50 10.15 7.40
N LYS A 181 10.38 9.67 7.95
CA LYS A 181 10.12 9.61 9.40
C LYS A 181 10.43 8.24 10.01
N GLN A 182 11.19 7.42 9.30
CA GLN A 182 11.61 6.07 9.73
C GLN A 182 10.42 5.18 10.09
N ALA A 183 9.35 5.26 9.29
CA ALA A 183 8.25 4.31 9.27
C ALA A 183 8.29 3.60 7.92
N TYR A 184 8.98 2.46 7.87
CA TYR A 184 9.25 1.73 6.64
C TYR A 184 8.11 0.74 6.39
N HIS A 185 7.41 0.84 5.26
CA HIS A 185 6.28 -0.05 4.93
C HIS A 185 6.73 -1.46 4.55
N GLN A 186 7.78 -1.57 3.74
CA GLN A 186 8.48 -2.81 3.35
C GLN A 186 7.68 -3.82 2.49
N ASP A 187 6.37 -3.65 2.33
CA ASP A 187 5.55 -4.51 1.45
C ASP A 187 4.67 -3.69 0.49
N ILE A 188 5.29 -3.08 -0.53
CA ILE A 188 4.54 -2.39 -1.58
C ILE A 188 3.99 -3.39 -2.59
N SER A 189 2.66 -3.39 -2.74
CA SER A 189 1.95 -4.26 -3.68
C SER A 189 0.61 -3.64 -4.10
N PRO A 190 -0.02 -4.10 -5.21
CA PRO A 190 -1.32 -3.59 -5.64
C PRO A 190 -2.44 -3.79 -4.62
N SER A 191 -2.36 -4.80 -3.75
CA SER A 191 -3.35 -5.04 -2.68
C SER A 191 -3.22 -4.07 -1.52
N ASN A 192 -2.02 -3.50 -1.33
CA ASN A 192 -1.71 -2.60 -0.22
C ASN A 192 -1.91 -1.13 -0.62
N LEU A 193 -2.14 -0.85 -1.90
CA LEU A 193 -2.62 0.44 -2.37
C LEU A 193 -4.15 0.43 -2.44
N MET A 194 -4.78 1.31 -1.69
CA MET A 194 -6.23 1.41 -1.60
C MET A 194 -6.68 2.85 -1.80
N TYR A 195 -7.99 3.06 -1.80
CA TYR A 195 -8.58 4.39 -1.79
C TYR A 195 -9.84 4.41 -0.93
N ARG A 196 -10.26 5.61 -0.56
CA ARG A 196 -11.60 5.89 -0.08
C ARG A 196 -12.21 7.02 -0.89
N ILE A 197 -13.50 7.24 -0.67
CA ILE A 197 -14.20 8.42 -1.15
C ILE A 197 -14.64 9.19 0.07
N ASP A 198 -14.26 10.47 0.14
CA ASP A 198 -14.78 11.41 1.14
C ASP A 198 -15.49 12.59 0.44
N SER A 199 -15.84 13.62 1.19
CA SER A 199 -16.52 14.81 0.65
C SER A 199 -15.68 15.59 -0.37
N GLY A 200 -14.34 15.45 -0.32
CA GLY A 200 -13.40 16.11 -1.23
C GLY A 200 -13.12 15.31 -2.50
N GLY A 201 -13.41 14.01 -2.51
CA GLY A 201 -13.26 13.15 -3.68
C GLY A 201 -12.57 11.83 -3.35
N ILE A 202 -11.76 11.36 -4.30
CA ILE A 202 -10.97 10.14 -4.15
C ILE A 202 -9.71 10.47 -3.36
N VAL A 203 -9.45 9.68 -2.31
CA VAL A 203 -8.21 9.77 -1.54
C VAL A 203 -7.48 8.43 -1.55
N GLY A 204 -6.24 8.44 -2.01
CA GLY A 204 -5.31 7.32 -1.97
C GLY A 204 -4.86 7.00 -0.56
N VAL A 205 -4.79 5.71 -0.24
CA VAL A 205 -4.46 5.21 1.10
C VAL A 205 -3.44 4.08 0.98
N LEU A 206 -2.31 4.24 1.66
CA LEU A 206 -1.36 3.14 1.89
C LEU A 206 -1.91 2.26 3.01
N ASN A 207 -2.14 0.98 2.74
CA ASN A 207 -2.74 0.02 3.66
C ASN A 207 -1.78 -1.12 4.00
N ASP A 208 -2.07 -1.83 5.08
CA ASP A 208 -1.38 -3.04 5.54
C ASP A 208 0.03 -2.82 6.12
N PHE A 209 0.08 -2.36 7.37
CA PHE A 209 1.32 -2.03 8.09
C PHE A 209 1.86 -3.19 8.93
N ASP A 210 1.41 -4.42 8.69
CA ASP A 210 1.80 -5.57 9.50
C ASP A 210 3.26 -6.01 9.29
N LEU A 211 3.82 -5.67 8.12
CA LEU A 211 5.21 -5.87 7.76
C LEU A 211 6.10 -4.67 8.04
N ALA A 212 5.51 -3.55 8.42
CA ALA A 212 6.23 -2.32 8.61
C ALA A 212 7.15 -2.36 9.85
N SER A 213 8.16 -1.48 9.84
CA SER A 213 9.15 -1.39 10.92
C SER A 213 9.65 0.04 11.13
N THR A 214 10.26 0.27 12.28
CA THR A 214 10.91 1.54 12.63
C THR A 214 12.43 1.50 12.50
N GLN A 215 12.96 0.38 12.03
CA GLN A 215 14.38 0.15 11.84
C GLN A 215 14.64 -0.27 10.41
N GLN A 216 15.68 0.29 9.81
CA GLN A 216 16.11 -0.15 8.50
C GLN A 216 16.73 -1.54 8.64
N SER A 217 16.11 -2.55 8.03
CA SER A 217 16.60 -3.92 8.07
C SER A 217 17.36 -4.29 6.78
N ALA A 218 18.27 -5.25 6.91
CA ALA A 218 18.81 -5.95 5.75
C ALA A 218 17.72 -6.82 5.12
N THR A 219 17.68 -6.86 3.79
CA THR A 219 16.75 -7.73 3.06
C THR A 219 17.17 -9.19 3.23
N GLY A 220 16.26 -10.11 3.54
CA GLY A 220 16.57 -11.55 3.60
C GLY A 220 16.35 -12.27 4.94
N THR A 221 16.08 -11.59 6.06
CA THR A 221 15.66 -12.31 7.28
C THR A 221 14.21 -12.79 7.20
N GLU A 222 13.40 -12.13 6.39
CA GLU A 222 12.07 -12.56 6.00
C GLU A 222 11.84 -12.10 4.54
N CYS A 223 11.73 -13.03 3.58
CA CYS A 223 11.35 -12.70 2.18
C CYS A 223 9.88 -12.26 2.13
N THR A 224 9.60 -11.06 2.63
CA THR A 224 8.23 -10.57 2.85
C THR A 224 7.69 -9.75 1.68
N GLY A 225 8.49 -9.55 0.64
CA GLY A 225 8.05 -8.84 -0.56
C GLY A 225 7.25 -9.74 -1.48
N THR A 226 6.19 -9.19 -2.06
CA THR A 226 5.48 -9.85 -3.17
C THR A 226 6.40 -9.88 -4.40
N VAL A 227 7.00 -11.04 -4.71
CA VAL A 227 8.10 -11.23 -5.70
C VAL A 227 7.97 -10.39 -6.98
N PRO A 228 6.81 -10.33 -7.69
CA PRO A 228 6.64 -9.47 -8.86
C PRO A 228 6.92 -7.97 -8.64
N PHE A 229 6.72 -7.47 -7.42
CA PHE A 229 6.85 -6.05 -7.07
C PHE A 229 8.18 -5.73 -6.40
N MET A 230 8.89 -6.71 -5.85
CA MET A 230 10.25 -6.50 -5.30
C MET A 230 11.18 -5.87 -6.34
N ALA A 231 12.00 -4.91 -5.92
CA ALA A 231 12.99 -4.29 -6.79
C ALA A 231 14.00 -5.31 -7.35
N LEU A 232 14.56 -5.05 -8.53
CA LEU A 232 15.53 -5.91 -9.19
C LEU A 232 16.74 -6.27 -8.32
N ASP A 233 17.24 -5.30 -7.55
CA ASP A 233 18.36 -5.49 -6.63
C ASP A 233 18.00 -6.43 -5.49
N LEU A 234 16.73 -6.42 -5.05
CA LEU A 234 16.24 -7.28 -3.97
C LEU A 234 15.91 -8.71 -4.42
N LEU A 235 15.88 -8.95 -5.73
CA LEU A 235 15.71 -10.29 -6.31
C LEU A 235 17.06 -10.99 -6.57
N ASP A 236 18.19 -10.35 -6.24
CA ASP A 236 19.52 -10.94 -6.34
C ASP A 236 19.82 -11.88 -5.16
N ASP A 237 20.60 -12.94 -5.39
CA ASP A 237 20.94 -13.93 -4.37
C ASP A 237 21.59 -13.31 -3.13
N LEU A 238 22.40 -12.26 -3.29
CA LEU A 238 23.01 -11.56 -2.15
C LEU A 238 21.96 -10.83 -1.30
N ALA A 239 20.99 -10.19 -1.95
CA ALA A 239 19.89 -9.54 -1.25
C ALA A 239 19.01 -10.56 -0.53
N LEU A 240 18.69 -11.68 -1.19
CA LEU A 240 17.92 -12.75 -0.56
C LEU A 240 18.63 -13.37 0.66
N GLN A 241 19.96 -13.25 0.73
CA GLN A 241 20.80 -13.77 1.83
C GLN A 241 21.01 -12.81 3.01
N GLY A 242 20.49 -11.58 3.00
CA GLY A 242 20.80 -10.64 4.10
C GLY A 242 21.81 -9.56 3.76
N HIS A 243 22.36 -9.50 2.55
CA HIS A 243 23.56 -8.69 2.29
C HIS A 243 23.28 -7.31 1.72
N ILE A 244 22.04 -7.02 1.29
CA ILE A 244 21.66 -5.70 0.78
C ILE A 244 20.72 -5.02 1.78
N THR A 245 21.10 -3.82 2.20
CA THR A 245 20.25 -2.96 3.04
C THR A 245 19.09 -2.41 2.22
N HIS A 246 17.87 -2.51 2.73
CA HIS A 246 16.70 -1.98 2.05
C HIS A 246 16.75 -0.44 2.01
N ALA A 247 16.72 0.15 0.83
CA ALA A 247 16.71 1.61 0.63
C ALA A 247 15.41 2.06 -0.05
N TYR A 248 15.08 3.36 0.05
CA TYR A 248 13.84 3.90 -0.50
C TYR A 248 13.67 3.64 -2.01
N GLN A 249 14.79 3.62 -2.75
CA GLN A 249 14.79 3.32 -4.18
C GLN A 249 14.13 1.96 -4.50
N HIS A 250 14.21 0.99 -3.59
CA HIS A 250 13.59 -0.32 -3.78
C HIS A 250 12.06 -0.22 -3.68
N ASP A 251 11.54 0.57 -2.73
CA ASP A 251 10.10 0.79 -2.61
C ASP A 251 9.57 1.69 -3.74
N ALA A 252 10.35 2.68 -4.17
CA ALA A 252 10.02 3.52 -5.33
C ALA A 252 9.93 2.68 -6.61
N GLU A 253 10.88 1.76 -6.82
CA GLU A 253 10.81 0.78 -7.91
C GLU A 253 9.56 -0.12 -7.78
N SER A 254 9.23 -0.56 -6.57
CA SER A 254 8.02 -1.36 -6.31
C SER A 254 6.74 -0.59 -6.68
N LEU A 255 6.63 0.70 -6.33
CA LEU A 255 5.49 1.56 -6.68
C LEU A 255 5.32 1.70 -8.21
N ILE A 256 6.42 1.72 -8.96
CA ILE A 256 6.42 1.72 -10.44
C ILE A 256 5.95 0.39 -10.99
N TRP A 257 6.40 -0.72 -10.40
CA TRP A 257 5.92 -2.04 -10.78
C TRP A 257 4.42 -2.19 -10.55
N VAL A 258 3.87 -1.60 -9.47
CA VAL A 258 2.43 -1.54 -9.25
C VAL A 258 1.71 -0.75 -10.34
N LEU A 259 2.21 0.44 -10.72
CA LEU A 259 1.65 1.24 -11.83
C LEU A 259 1.64 0.44 -13.14
N ILE A 260 2.77 -0.16 -13.52
CA ILE A 260 2.90 -0.98 -14.74
C ILE A 260 1.95 -2.17 -14.70
N TRP A 261 1.94 -2.89 -13.58
CA TRP A 261 1.12 -4.07 -13.39
C TRP A 261 -0.36 -3.76 -13.55
N ILE A 262 -0.88 -2.80 -12.79
CA ILE A 262 -2.30 -2.44 -12.86
C ILE A 262 -2.67 -1.97 -14.26
N SER A 263 -1.83 -1.12 -14.87
CA SER A 263 -2.07 -0.58 -16.22
C SER A 263 -2.16 -1.65 -17.30
N LEU A 264 -1.46 -2.78 -17.15
CA LEU A 264 -1.43 -3.84 -18.16
C LEU A 264 -2.36 -5.01 -17.85
N ARG A 265 -2.76 -5.17 -16.58
CA ARG A 265 -3.42 -6.40 -16.10
C ARG A 265 -4.87 -6.25 -15.69
N TYR A 266 -5.40 -5.04 -15.68
CA TYR A 266 -6.78 -4.79 -15.27
C TYR A 266 -7.56 -4.16 -16.43
N ASP A 267 -8.83 -4.52 -16.56
CA ASP A 267 -9.82 -3.84 -17.41
C ASP A 267 -10.94 -3.35 -16.50
N ASP A 268 -11.21 -2.03 -16.50
CA ASP A 268 -12.31 -1.40 -15.75
C ASP A 268 -12.49 -1.96 -14.32
N GLY A 269 -11.39 -2.02 -13.55
CA GLY A 269 -11.47 -2.45 -12.16
C GLY A 269 -11.38 -3.97 -11.91
N LYS A 270 -11.13 -4.77 -12.94
CA LYS A 270 -11.11 -6.24 -12.86
C LYS A 270 -9.85 -6.82 -13.50
N PRO A 271 -9.25 -7.87 -12.94
CA PRO A 271 -8.17 -8.57 -13.62
C PRO A 271 -8.60 -9.04 -15.01
N ARG A 272 -7.74 -8.82 -16.00
CA ARG A 272 -7.92 -9.29 -17.37
C ARG A 272 -8.14 -10.81 -17.40
N LYS A 273 -8.96 -11.27 -18.35
CA LYS A 273 -9.22 -12.71 -18.52
C LYS A 273 -8.29 -13.37 -19.53
N HIS A 274 -7.88 -12.64 -20.57
CA HIS A 274 -7.05 -13.10 -21.68
C HIS A 274 -5.89 -12.13 -21.90
N ASP A 275 -4.86 -12.57 -22.62
CA ASP A 275 -3.73 -11.75 -23.09
C ASP A 275 -3.13 -10.85 -22.00
N ARG A 276 -2.82 -11.45 -20.86
CA ARG A 276 -2.28 -10.77 -19.68
C ARG A 276 -0.77 -10.59 -19.80
N PRO A 277 -0.24 -9.39 -20.04
CA PRO A 277 1.19 -9.17 -19.99
C PRO A 277 1.72 -9.50 -18.58
N LEU A 278 2.96 -9.94 -18.45
CA LEU A 278 3.57 -10.26 -17.14
C LEU A 278 2.95 -11.47 -16.42
N ASP A 279 2.16 -12.33 -17.10
CA ASP A 279 1.52 -13.50 -16.45
C ASP A 279 2.53 -14.54 -15.95
N ALA A 280 3.73 -14.53 -16.50
CA ALA A 280 4.83 -15.41 -16.09
C ALA A 280 5.45 -14.98 -14.75
N TRP A 281 5.48 -13.68 -14.42
CA TRP A 281 6.19 -13.15 -13.25
C TRP A 281 5.81 -13.81 -11.92
N PRO A 282 4.52 -13.98 -11.57
CA PRO A 282 4.15 -14.65 -10.32
C PRO A 282 4.31 -16.18 -10.35
N ARG A 283 4.70 -16.77 -11.49
CA ARG A 283 4.81 -18.23 -11.68
C ARG A 283 6.26 -18.72 -11.63
N VAL A 284 7.21 -17.81 -11.56
CA VAL A 284 8.64 -18.09 -11.49
C VAL A 284 9.17 -17.75 -10.09
N ASP A 285 10.32 -18.30 -9.74
CA ASP A 285 11.02 -17.94 -8.51
C ASP A 285 11.63 -16.51 -8.61
N ALA A 286 12.30 -16.05 -7.55
CA ALA A 286 12.88 -14.72 -7.50
C ALA A 286 13.88 -14.46 -8.64
N ALA A 287 14.76 -15.43 -8.93
CA ALA A 287 15.75 -15.33 -10.01
C ALA A 287 15.08 -15.27 -11.39
N GLY A 288 14.07 -16.11 -11.64
CA GLY A 288 13.26 -16.07 -12.85
C GLY A 288 12.52 -14.75 -12.99
N CYS A 289 11.90 -14.24 -11.92
CA CYS A 289 11.20 -12.97 -11.93
C CYS A 289 12.16 -11.81 -12.24
N ARG A 290 13.37 -11.84 -11.69
CA ARG A 290 14.43 -10.86 -11.98
C ARG A 290 14.78 -10.86 -13.46
N LYS A 291 14.94 -12.03 -14.07
CA LYS A 291 15.22 -12.17 -15.50
C LYS A 291 14.09 -11.59 -16.35
N GLU A 292 12.85 -11.98 -16.08
CA GLU A 292 11.67 -11.48 -16.81
C GLU A 292 11.54 -9.95 -16.72
N LYS A 293 11.84 -9.37 -15.55
CA LYS A 293 11.88 -7.91 -15.36
C LYS A 293 12.98 -7.23 -16.16
N ARG A 294 14.18 -7.81 -16.19
CA ARG A 294 15.30 -7.30 -17.01
C ARG A 294 14.96 -7.35 -18.49
N ASP A 295 14.41 -8.47 -18.96
CA ASP A 295 13.99 -8.65 -20.35
C ASP A 295 12.90 -7.64 -20.73
N PHE A 296 11.97 -7.35 -19.81
CA PHE A 296 10.99 -6.28 -19.98
C PHE A 296 11.66 -4.90 -20.09
N ILE A 297 12.55 -4.53 -19.16
CA ILE A 297 13.20 -3.20 -19.19
C ILE A 297 14.05 -2.99 -20.45
N LEU A 298 14.80 -4.01 -20.85
CA LEU A 298 15.70 -3.96 -22.01
C LEU A 298 14.95 -4.11 -23.34
N GLY A 299 13.83 -4.81 -23.34
CA GLY A 299 12.98 -5.10 -24.50
C GLY A 299 12.09 -3.93 -24.95
N LYS A 300 12.65 -2.74 -25.14
CA LYS A 300 11.91 -1.49 -25.41
C LYS A 300 10.86 -1.61 -26.53
N ALA A 301 11.17 -2.32 -27.62
CA ALA A 301 10.23 -2.53 -28.73
C ALA A 301 9.02 -3.41 -28.33
N VAL A 302 9.24 -4.41 -27.47
CA VAL A 302 8.18 -5.28 -26.94
C VAL A 302 7.30 -4.50 -25.97
N CYS A 303 7.88 -3.72 -25.05
CA CYS A 303 7.13 -2.87 -24.14
C CYS A 303 6.26 -1.83 -24.85
N GLN A 304 6.80 -1.19 -25.89
CA GLN A 304 6.07 -0.20 -26.68
C GLN A 304 4.88 -0.80 -27.43
N ALA A 305 4.91 -2.10 -27.74
CA ALA A 305 3.82 -2.80 -28.40
C ALA A 305 2.72 -3.29 -27.44
N LEU A 306 2.91 -3.17 -26.12
CA LEU A 306 1.92 -3.63 -25.14
C LEU A 306 0.68 -2.73 -25.13
N VAL A 307 -0.48 -3.38 -25.12
CA VAL A 307 -1.79 -2.73 -25.08
C VAL A 307 -2.24 -2.63 -23.61
N PRO A 308 -2.51 -1.42 -23.10
CA PRO A 308 -2.98 -1.27 -21.72
C PRO A 308 -4.38 -1.80 -21.53
N GLY A 309 -4.69 -2.06 -20.26
CA GLY A 309 -6.00 -2.24 -19.68
C GLY A 309 -7.05 -1.30 -20.24
N LYS A 310 -8.27 -1.78 -20.47
CA LYS A 310 -9.40 -0.87 -20.74
C LYS A 310 -9.53 0.09 -19.55
N GLY A 311 -9.50 1.39 -19.83
CA GLY A 311 -9.52 2.47 -18.83
C GLY A 311 -8.14 2.85 -18.27
N HIS A 312 -7.07 2.15 -18.66
CA HIS A 312 -5.71 2.40 -18.19
C HIS A 312 -4.81 3.02 -19.26
N GLU A 313 -5.39 3.56 -20.34
CA GLU A 313 -4.65 4.20 -21.43
C GLU A 313 -3.85 5.40 -20.93
N GLU A 314 -4.43 6.24 -20.06
CA GLU A 314 -3.71 7.35 -19.43
C GLU A 314 -2.62 6.86 -18.48
N ASN A 315 -2.91 5.84 -17.68
CA ASN A 315 -1.97 5.26 -16.72
C ASN A 315 -0.73 4.72 -17.46
N TRP A 316 -0.97 4.06 -18.59
CA TRP A 316 0.10 3.48 -19.41
C TRP A 316 0.95 4.51 -20.12
N LYS A 317 0.43 5.71 -20.42
CA LYS A 317 1.28 6.83 -20.91
C LYS A 317 2.37 7.18 -19.91
N LEU A 318 2.12 7.02 -18.60
CA LEU A 318 3.13 7.15 -17.55
C LEU A 318 3.90 5.84 -17.38
N GLY A 319 3.21 4.71 -17.21
CA GLY A 319 3.81 3.39 -17.03
C GLY A 319 4.86 3.02 -18.08
N ASN A 320 4.60 3.25 -19.36
CA ASN A 320 5.52 2.94 -20.47
C ASN A 320 6.79 3.82 -20.49
N LYS A 321 6.79 4.95 -19.78
CA LYS A 321 7.97 5.82 -19.62
C LYS A 321 8.89 5.37 -18.49
N CYS A 322 8.32 4.70 -17.49
CA CYS A 322 9.02 4.30 -16.28
C CYS A 322 10.19 3.32 -16.51
N PRO A 323 10.12 2.32 -17.42
CA PRO A 323 11.23 1.41 -17.67
C PRO A 323 12.53 2.11 -18.03
N GLY A 324 12.47 3.22 -18.78
CA GLY A 324 13.66 4.00 -19.13
C GLY A 324 14.40 4.55 -17.92
N ALA A 325 13.68 4.89 -16.85
CA ALA A 325 14.29 5.33 -15.60
C ALA A 325 14.84 4.16 -14.76
N LEU A 326 14.27 2.96 -14.90
CA LEU A 326 14.78 1.72 -14.27
C LEU A 326 16.02 1.15 -14.98
N VAL A 327 16.29 1.53 -16.25
CA VAL A 327 17.53 1.13 -16.97
C VAL A 327 18.77 1.54 -16.19
N VAL A 328 18.75 2.67 -15.47
CA VAL A 328 19.89 3.13 -14.66
C VAL A 328 20.22 2.14 -13.52
N ASN A 329 19.20 1.51 -12.93
CA ASN A 329 19.40 0.48 -11.91
C ASN A 329 19.99 -0.79 -12.54
N VAL A 330 19.50 -1.20 -13.72
CA VAL A 330 20.08 -2.34 -14.46
C VAL A 330 21.55 -2.09 -14.84
N ALA A 331 21.89 -0.87 -15.27
CA ALA A 331 23.25 -0.49 -15.63
C ALA A 331 24.19 -0.39 -14.41
N ARG A 332 23.68 0.01 -13.23
CA ARG A 332 24.42 -0.02 -11.95
C ARG A 332 24.81 -1.43 -11.53
N VAL A 333 23.92 -2.41 -11.78
CA VAL A 333 24.21 -3.84 -11.54
C VAL A 333 25.31 -4.34 -12.49
N GLU A 334 25.54 -3.67 -13.63
CA GLU A 334 26.54 -4.09 -14.61
C GLU A 334 27.87 -3.32 -14.53
N LEU A 335 27.93 -2.07 -14.02
CA LEU A 335 29.17 -1.28 -13.91
C LEU A 335 29.09 -0.16 -12.83
N LEU A 336 30.15 0.04 -12.04
CA LEU A 336 30.45 1.35 -11.41
C LEU A 336 31.97 1.61 -11.28
N PRO A 337 32.44 2.82 -11.66
CA PRO A 337 33.32 3.62 -10.81
C PRO A 337 32.63 4.93 -10.35
N GLU A 338 33.13 5.48 -9.23
CA GLU A 338 32.53 6.56 -8.44
C GLU A 338 32.50 7.96 -9.09
N GLY A 339 31.45 8.73 -8.77
CA GLY A 339 31.49 10.18 -8.62
C GLY A 339 30.83 11.01 -9.73
N GLN A 340 29.56 11.39 -9.55
CA GLN A 340 29.05 12.77 -9.76
C GLN A 340 27.55 12.92 -9.46
N ASP A 341 27.21 14.11 -8.93
CA ASP A 341 25.95 14.70 -8.46
C ASP A 341 25.65 15.93 -9.37
N PRO A 342 24.41 16.25 -9.82
CA PRO A 342 23.60 17.25 -9.09
C PRO A 342 22.05 17.20 -9.27
N LEU A 343 21.42 17.88 -8.33
CA LEU A 343 19.99 18.04 -8.00
C LEU A 343 19.29 19.29 -8.58
N LEU A 344 17.96 19.33 -8.35
CA LEU A 344 16.97 20.43 -8.41
C LEU A 344 16.20 20.59 -9.73
N GLU A 345 15.05 19.90 -9.88
CA GLU A 345 13.91 20.41 -10.71
C GLU A 345 12.58 19.59 -10.62
N ILE A 346 12.40 18.66 -9.68
CA ILE A 346 11.23 17.75 -9.69
C ILE A 346 9.94 18.36 -9.11
N ASP A 347 10.03 19.19 -8.07
CA ASP A 347 8.80 19.69 -7.42
C ASP A 347 7.97 20.58 -8.34
N ALA A 348 8.59 21.31 -9.29
CA ALA A 348 7.86 22.25 -10.16
C ALA A 348 7.06 21.57 -11.29
N ALA A 349 7.47 20.39 -11.75
CA ALA A 349 6.86 19.72 -12.90
C ALA A 349 5.70 18.79 -12.51
N PHE A 350 5.83 18.08 -11.38
CA PHE A 350 4.78 17.19 -10.88
C PHE A 350 3.64 17.96 -10.19
N VAL A 351 3.98 19.03 -9.46
CA VAL A 351 2.97 19.95 -8.91
C VAL A 351 2.25 20.70 -10.03
N ARG A 352 2.88 21.03 -11.18
CA ARG A 352 2.17 21.57 -12.35
C ARG A 352 1.23 20.58 -13.05
N TYR A 353 1.54 19.29 -12.98
CA TYR A 353 0.71 18.23 -13.57
C TYR A 353 -0.53 17.90 -12.72
N LEU A 354 -0.43 18.07 -11.40
CA LEU A 354 -1.50 17.74 -10.45
C LEU A 354 -2.21 18.96 -9.85
N SER A 355 -1.70 20.18 -10.04
CA SER A 355 -2.43 21.38 -9.64
C SER A 355 -3.62 21.58 -10.57
N PRO A 356 -4.87 21.65 -10.06
CA PRO A 356 -5.93 22.28 -10.82
C PRO A 356 -5.47 23.72 -11.05
N GLY A 357 -5.32 24.13 -12.32
CA GLY A 357 -4.89 25.49 -12.63
C GLY A 357 -5.72 26.47 -11.80
N ARG A 358 -5.06 27.26 -10.94
CA ARG A 358 -5.71 28.36 -10.22
C ARG A 358 -6.46 29.16 -11.30
N PRO A 359 -7.77 29.46 -11.13
CA PRO A 359 -8.46 30.32 -12.07
C PRO A 359 -7.63 31.61 -12.19
N PRO A 360 -7.42 32.17 -13.39
CA PRO A 360 -6.65 33.38 -13.55
C PRO A 360 -7.22 34.43 -12.60
N GLU A 361 -6.35 35.10 -11.83
CA GLU A 361 -6.75 36.25 -11.04
C GLU A 361 -7.50 37.21 -11.97
N ALA A 362 -8.72 37.57 -11.58
CA ALA A 362 -9.50 38.54 -12.31
C ALA A 362 -8.63 39.78 -12.51
N PRO A 363 -8.53 40.34 -13.74
CA PRO A 363 -7.80 41.57 -13.95
C PRO A 363 -8.36 42.62 -13.00
N SER A 364 -7.48 43.33 -12.29
CA SER A 364 -7.86 44.38 -11.37
C SER A 364 -8.81 45.35 -12.07
N MET A 365 -10.11 45.26 -11.76
CA MET A 365 -11.07 46.25 -12.21
C MET A 365 -10.85 47.51 -11.38
N VAL A 366 -10.48 48.57 -12.09
CA VAL A 366 -10.64 49.95 -11.64
C VAL A 366 -12.13 50.15 -11.33
N PRO A 367 -12.52 50.78 -10.21
CA PRO A 367 -13.92 50.95 -9.86
C PRO A 367 -14.58 51.93 -10.83
N GLY A 368 -15.62 51.47 -11.52
CA GLY A 368 -16.50 52.29 -12.36
C GLY A 368 -17.94 51.79 -12.21
N ASP A 369 -18.82 52.72 -11.90
CA ASP A 369 -20.21 52.58 -11.46
C ASP A 369 -21.15 51.76 -12.37
N GLY A 370 -22.14 51.09 -11.76
CA GLY A 370 -23.49 50.95 -12.34
C GLY A 370 -24.04 49.51 -12.51
N PRO A 371 -25.34 49.25 -12.23
CA PRO A 371 -25.91 47.91 -12.04
C PRO A 371 -26.62 47.35 -13.30
N GLU A 372 -26.77 46.02 -13.40
CA GLU A 372 -28.05 45.30 -13.65
C GLU A 372 -27.89 43.79 -13.93
N GLU A 373 -28.95 43.06 -13.60
CA GLU A 373 -29.18 41.62 -13.68
C GLU A 373 -29.07 41.02 -15.11
N THR A 374 -28.67 39.74 -15.22
CA THR A 374 -29.56 38.61 -15.61
C THR A 374 -28.77 37.35 -16.03
N SER A 375 -29.23 36.21 -15.50
CA SER A 375 -29.16 34.83 -16.00
C SER A 375 -28.63 34.57 -17.43
N GLN A 376 -27.74 33.54 -17.57
CA GLN A 376 -27.91 32.27 -18.33
C GLN A 376 -26.67 31.77 -19.12
N VAL A 377 -26.46 30.44 -19.03
CA VAL A 377 -25.74 29.49 -19.92
C VAL A 377 -24.19 29.52 -19.93
N VAL A 378 -23.60 28.45 -19.39
CA VAL A 378 -22.17 28.09 -19.55
C VAL A 378 -22.05 27.05 -20.67
N ASP A 379 -21.55 27.46 -21.83
CA ASP A 379 -21.08 26.54 -22.86
C ASP A 379 -19.66 26.06 -22.55
N ARG A 380 -19.49 24.73 -22.51
CA ARG A 380 -18.21 24.03 -22.29
C ARG A 380 -17.42 23.97 -23.60
N VAL A 381 -16.21 24.52 -23.61
CA VAL A 381 -15.22 24.25 -24.67
C VAL A 381 -14.38 23.02 -24.29
N SER A 382 -14.29 22.08 -25.24
CA SER A 382 -13.74 20.71 -25.14
C SER A 382 -12.20 20.64 -24.98
N PRO A 383 -11.64 19.70 -24.19
CA PRO A 383 -10.22 19.62 -23.81
C PRO A 383 -9.36 18.68 -24.66
N GLU A 384 -9.49 18.70 -26.00
CA GLU A 384 -8.83 17.69 -26.85
C GLU A 384 -7.38 17.99 -27.26
N SER A 385 -6.84 19.21 -27.08
CA SER A 385 -5.61 19.60 -27.83
C SER A 385 -4.29 19.71 -27.05
N ALA A 386 -4.22 19.45 -25.74
CA ALA A 386 -3.02 19.78 -24.94
C ALA A 386 -2.09 18.60 -24.51
N TRP A 387 -2.41 17.35 -24.86
CA TRP A 387 -1.81 16.15 -24.26
C TRP A 387 -0.47 15.66 -24.87
N ALA A 388 0.08 16.34 -25.86
CA ALA A 388 1.05 15.72 -26.77
C ALA A 388 2.54 15.79 -26.38
N LYS A 389 2.96 16.33 -25.22
CA LYS A 389 4.39 16.69 -25.01
C LYS A 389 5.01 16.47 -23.61
N VAL A 390 4.70 15.39 -22.89
CA VAL A 390 5.28 15.17 -21.53
C VAL A 390 6.08 13.87 -21.44
N GLU A 391 7.41 13.91 -21.24
CA GLU A 391 8.33 12.79 -20.93
C GLU A 391 8.72 12.83 -19.42
N VAL A 392 8.73 11.71 -18.65
CA VAL A 392 9.79 10.76 -18.11
C VAL A 392 10.63 11.09 -16.82
N PRO A 393 11.07 12.32 -16.45
CA PRO A 393 12.15 12.51 -15.45
C PRO A 393 11.89 12.26 -13.95
N VAL A 394 10.66 12.13 -13.47
CA VAL A 394 10.36 12.13 -12.00
C VAL A 394 10.76 10.83 -11.30
N ILE A 395 10.82 9.73 -12.03
CA ILE A 395 11.24 8.42 -11.50
C ILE A 395 12.76 8.34 -11.37
N GLN A 396 13.48 9.03 -12.25
CA GLN A 396 14.94 9.08 -12.28
C GLN A 396 15.50 9.83 -11.06
N GLN A 397 14.83 10.94 -10.71
CA GLN A 397 14.52 11.45 -9.37
C GLN A 397 14.96 10.67 -8.12
N CYS A 398 14.11 9.70 -7.79
CA CYS A 398 14.14 8.92 -6.55
C CYS A 398 15.26 7.87 -6.55
N CYS A 399 15.79 7.51 -7.72
CA CYS A 399 16.82 6.48 -7.88
C CYS A 399 18.26 7.00 -7.60
N GLN A 400 18.44 8.30 -7.33
CA GLN A 400 19.76 8.93 -7.23
C GLN A 400 20.18 9.42 -5.83
N ARG A 401 19.34 9.34 -4.80
CA ARG A 401 19.66 9.83 -3.44
C ARG A 401 19.94 8.71 -2.43
N ASN A 402 21.22 8.51 -2.07
CA ASN A 402 21.73 8.52 -0.69
C ASN A 402 23.23 8.13 -0.61
N THR A 403 24.04 9.05 -0.11
CA THR A 403 25.34 8.80 0.54
C THR A 403 25.18 8.89 2.06
N PHE A 404 25.87 8.01 2.78
CA PHE A 404 25.87 7.85 4.23
C PHE A 404 26.28 9.14 4.99
N HIS A 405 25.61 9.41 6.12
CA HIS A 405 26.25 10.08 7.24
C HIS A 405 27.17 9.07 7.96
N ALA A 406 28.47 9.26 7.79
CA ALA A 406 29.48 8.64 8.64
C ALA A 406 29.35 9.24 10.06
N VAL A 407 28.88 8.45 11.01
CA VAL A 407 29.14 8.72 12.43
C VAL A 407 30.60 8.35 12.67
N GLY A 408 31.41 9.36 12.96
CA GLY A 408 32.85 9.25 13.08
C GLY A 408 33.29 8.31 14.19
N ALA A 409 34.23 7.43 13.85
CA ALA A 409 35.14 6.84 14.82
C ALA A 409 36.27 7.84 15.10
N LYS A 410 36.32 8.35 16.34
CA LYS A 410 37.55 8.61 17.08
C LYS A 410 37.33 8.27 18.55
#